data_AF-A0A147JUK8-F1
#
_entry.id   AF-A0A147JUK8-F1
#
_cell.length_a   1.000
_cell.length_b   1.000
_cell.length_c   1.000
_cell.angle_alpha   90.00
_cell.angle_beta   90.00
_cell.angle_gamma   90.00
#
_symmetry.space_group_name_H-M   'P 1'
#
loop_
_entity.id
_entity.type
_entity.pdbx_description
1 polymer ?
#
loop_
_entity_poly.entity_id
_entity_poly.type
_entity_poly.pdbx_seq_one_letter_code
_entity_poly.pdbx_strand_id
1 'polypeptide(L)' 'MKRDVILKALMEAGTPVTTEELSKRTGIDIVRLRVDLYHLSEEGKVERRLRGNTPVWTIKLGSIPEGR' A
#
# COMPACT_ATOMS: atom_id res chain seq x y z
N MET A 1 6.95 -14.16 3.79
CA MET A 1 5.91 -13.15 4.05
C MET A 1 5.83 -12.22 2.84
N LYS A 2 4.63 -11.84 2.37
CA LYS A 2 4.47 -11.03 1.13
C LYS A 2 4.35 -9.51 1.41
N ARG A 3 4.50 -9.08 2.66
CA ARG A 3 4.35 -7.67 3.09
C ARG A 3 5.40 -6.76 2.46
N ASP A 4 6.66 -7.19 2.42
CA ASP A 4 7.74 -6.45 1.76
C ASP A 4 7.46 -6.20 0.27
N VAL A 5 6.83 -7.16 -0.42
CA VAL A 5 6.44 -7.02 -1.82
C VAL A 5 5.37 -5.94 -1.99
N ILE A 6 4.40 -5.86 -1.08
CA ILE A 6 3.34 -4.84 -1.08
C ILE A 6 3.94 -3.45 -0.84
N LEU A 7 4.80 -3.32 0.17
CA LEU A 7 5.45 -2.05 0.50
C LEU A 7 6.36 -1.58 -0.63
N LYS A 8 7.17 -2.48 -1.20
CA LYS A 8 8.01 -2.17 -2.35
C LYS A 8 7.17 -1.71 -3.54
N ALA A 9 6.09 -2.41 -3.86
CA ALA A 9 5.21 -2.03 -4.96
C ALA A 9 4.52 -0.67 -4.75
N LEU A 10 4.13 -0.32 -3.52
CA LEU A 10 3.59 1.00 -3.18
C LEU A 10 4.64 2.10 -3.27
N MET A 11 5.89 1.81 -2.88
CA MET A 11 7.01 2.74 -2.99
C MET A 11 7.40 2.98 -4.46
N GLU A 12 7.51 1.90 -5.25
CA GLU A 12 7.80 1.95 -6.70
C GLU A 12 6.68 2.63 -7.49
N ALA A 13 5.43 2.54 -7.03
CA ALA A 13 4.31 3.26 -7.65
C ALA A 13 4.42 4.78 -7.50
N GLY A 14 5.10 5.28 -6.45
CA GLY A 14 5.30 6.71 -6.17
C GLY A 14 4.02 7.54 -6.00
N THR A 15 2.85 6.91 -6.14
CA THR A 15 1.53 7.53 -6.15
C THR A 15 0.51 6.60 -5.49
N PRO A 16 -0.60 7.13 -4.95
CA PRO A 16 -1.65 6.29 -4.38
C PRO A 16 -2.28 5.39 -5.46
N VAL A 17 -2.33 4.08 -5.20
CA VAL A 17 -2.84 3.05 -6.12
C VAL A 17 -4.01 2.27 -5.53
N THR A 18 -4.90 1.75 -6.37
CA THR A 18 -6.00 0.90 -5.91
C THR A 18 -5.51 -0.49 -5.53
N THR A 19 -6.30 -1.23 -4.75
CA THR A 19 -6.00 -2.64 -4.44
C THR A 19 -5.93 -3.50 -5.70
N GLU A 20 -6.73 -3.21 -6.73
CA GLU A 20 -6.69 -3.91 -8.01
C GLU A 20 -5.39 -3.68 -8.77
N GLU A 21 -4.91 -2.43 -8.83
CA GLU A 21 -3.62 -2.09 -9.43
C GLU A 21 -2.48 -2.80 -8.68
N LEU A 22 -2.53 -2.79 -7.35
CA LEU A 22 -1.54 -3.46 -6.51
C LEU A 22 -1.56 -4.99 -6.70
N SER A 23 -2.73 -5.58 -6.92
CA SER A 23 -2.88 -7.00 -7.26
C SER A 23 -2.20 -7.35 -8.57
N LYS A 24 -2.42 -6.54 -9.62
CA LYS A 24 -1.78 -6.74 -10.93
C LYS A 24 -0.25 -6.62 -10.85
N ARG A 25 0.26 -5.66 -10.07
CA ARG A 25 1.71 -5.43 -9.91
C ARG A 25 2.41 -6.52 -9.11
N THR A 26 1.76 -7.01 -8.05
CA THR A 26 2.38 -7.95 -7.10
C THR A 26 2.06 -9.41 -7.40
N GLY A 27 1.05 -9.68 -8.24
CA GLY A 27 0.51 -11.02 -8.47
C GLY A 27 -0.19 -11.61 -7.22
N ILE A 28 -0.51 -10.78 -6.24
CA ILE A 28 -1.19 -11.21 -5.00
C ILE A 28 -2.69 -11.08 -5.20
N ASP A 29 -3.42 -12.12 -4.78
CA ASP A 29 -4.89 -12.10 -4.75
C ASP A 29 -5.44 -10.87 -3.99
N ILE A 30 -6.54 -10.32 -4.50
CA ILE A 30 -7.18 -9.11 -3.98
C ILE A 30 -7.65 -9.29 -2.54
N VAL A 31 -8.22 -10.45 -2.18
CA VAL A 31 -8.72 -10.71 -0.83
C VAL A 31 -7.56 -10.69 0.16
N ARG A 32 -6.45 -11.34 -0.21
CA ARG A 32 -5.24 -11.35 0.60
C ARG A 32 -4.62 -9.96 0.73
N LEU A 33 -4.58 -9.19 -0.36
CA LEU A 33 -4.11 -7.81 -0.34
C LEU A 33 -4.93 -6.93 0.59
N ARG A 34 -6.25 -7.06 0.63
CA ARG A 34 -7.10 -6.28 1.54
C ARG A 34 -6.74 -6.52 3.00
N VAL A 35 -6.54 -7.79 3.37
CA VAL A 35 -6.14 -8.17 4.73
C VAL A 35 -4.75 -7.64 5.05
N ASP A 36 -3.77 -7.88 4.16
CA ASP A 36 -2.40 -7.42 4.37
C ASP A 36 -2.29 -5.88 4.42
N LEU A 37 -2.98 -5.15 3.54
CA LEU A 37 -3.03 -3.68 3.55
C LEU A 37 -3.68 -3.12 4.82
N TYR A 38 -4.73 -3.78 5.32
CA TYR A 38 -5.35 -3.40 6.58
C TYR A 38 -4.36 -3.53 7.74
N HIS A 39 -3.68 -4.68 7.86
CA HIS A 39 -2.63 -4.86 8.88
C HIS A 39 -1.50 -3.84 8.74
N LEU A 40 -1.01 -3.60 7.52
CA LEU A 40 0.04 -2.62 7.28
C LEU A 40 -0.41 -1.19 7.63
N SER A 41 -1.70 -0.89 7.51
CA SER A 41 -2.27 0.40 7.90
C SER A 41 -2.32 0.56 9.41
N GLU A 42 -2.73 -0.49 10.13
CA GLU A 42 -2.71 -0.54 11.60
C GLU A 42 -1.27 -0.43 12.15
N GLU A 43 -0.30 -1.02 11.45
CA GLU A 43 1.13 -0.88 11.73
C GLU A 43 1.69 0.52 11.35
N GLY A 44 0.88 1.38 10.72
CA GLY A 44 1.29 2.73 10.30
C GLY A 44 2.24 2.77 9.10
N LYS A 45 2.44 1.66 8.38
CA LYS A 45 3.35 1.58 7.23
C LYS A 45 2.72 2.12 5.94
N VAL A 46 1.41 1.96 5.81
CA VAL A 46 0.63 2.47 4.68
C VAL A 46 -0.53 3.31 5.21
N GLU A 47 -1.11 4.13 4.34
CA GLU A 47 -2.34 4.85 4.63
C GLU A 47 -3.35 4.68 3.51
N ARG A 48 -4.63 4.61 3.90
CA ARG A 48 -5.76 4.57 2.97
C ARG A 48 -6.23 5.99 2.70
N ARG A 49 -6.25 6.39 1.43
CA ARG A 49 -6.83 7.64 0.95
C ARG A 49 -8.03 7.37 0.04
N LEU A 50 -8.79 8.42 -0.23
CA LEU A 50 -9.84 8.40 -1.25
C LEU A 50 -9.38 9.24 -2.44
N ARG A 51 -9.40 8.65 -3.63
CA ARG A 51 -9.30 9.37 -4.90
C ARG A 51 -10.71 9.41 -5.50
N GLY A 52 -11.42 10.51 -5.29
CA GLY A 52 -12.86 10.57 -5.55
C GLY A 52 -13.60 9.62 -4.61
N ASN A 53 -14.33 8.65 -5.17
CA ASN A 53 -15.05 7.62 -4.40
C ASN A 53 -14.30 6.28 -4.31
N THR A 54 -13.04 6.22 -4.78
CA THR A 54 -12.28 4.97 -4.85
C THR A 54 -11.19 4.94 -3.77
N PRO A 55 -11.13 3.87 -2.95
CA PRO A 55 -10.07 3.69 -1.97
C PRO A 55 -8.73 3.39 -2.67
N VAL A 56 -7.72 4.19 -2.34
CA VAL A 56 -6.35 4.05 -2.81
C VAL A 56 -5.40 3.95 -1.62
N TRP A 57 -4.28 3.30 -1.83
CA TRP A 57 -3.27 2.99 -0.82
C TRP A 57 -1.95 3.63 -1.21
N THR A 58 -1.23 4.17 -0.23
CA THR A 58 0.11 4.74 -0.40
C THR A 58 0.95 4.45 0.84
N ILE A 59 2.28 4.52 0.71
CA ILE A 59 3.17 4.50 1.87
C ILE A 59 2.90 5.72 2.75
N LYS A 60 2.88 5.52 4.07
CA LYS A 60 2.80 6.62 5.04
C LYS A 60 4.18 7.24 5.18
N LEU A 61 4.36 8.42 4.60
CA LEU A 61 5.67 9.10 4.53
C LEU A 61 6.22 9.55 5.90
N GLY A 62 5.39 9.64 6.93
CA GLY A 62 5.82 9.96 8.31
C GLY A 62 6.57 8.84 9.04
N SER A 63 6.74 7.66 8.41
CA SER A 63 7.56 6.55 8.93
C SER A 63 8.85 6.33 8.15
N ILE A 64 9.14 7.19 7.16
CA ILE A 64 10.47 7.27 6.56
C ILE A 64 11.19 8.37 7.35
N PRO A 65 12.26 8.07 8.12
CA PRO A 65 13.06 9.14 8.71
C PRO A 65 13.54 10.00 7.55
N GLU A 66 13.10 11.27 7.52
CA GLU A 66 13.71 12.27 6.66
C GLU A 66 15.18 12.32 7.03
N GLY A 67 16.02 11.66 6.24
CA GLY A 67 17.45 11.85 6.28
C GLY A 67 17.75 13.23 5.75
N ARG A 68 17.88 14.20 6.65
CA ARG A 68 18.61 15.44 6.43
C ARG A 68 19.54 15.71 7.61
#